data_AF-A0A6P8LX50-F1
#
_entry.id   AF-A0A6P8LX50-F1
#
_cell.length_a   1.000
_cell.length_b   1.000
_cell.length_c   1.000
_cell.angle_alpha   90.00
_cell.angle_beta   90.00
_cell.angle_gamma   90.00
#
_symmetry.space_group_name_H-M   'P 1'
#
loop_
_entity.id
_entity.type
_entity.pdbx_description
1 polymer ?
#
loop_
_entity_poly.entity_id
_entity_poly.type
_entity_poly.pdbx_seq_one_letter_code
_entity_poly.pdbx_strand_id
1 'polypeptide(L)'
;MQFYKEKLLSPGQLKRLSEHKYSCTTNSLLDGFLQPWWDWLVSKVPLWLAPNLITIVGLIVNIATTLILVYYSPDAKTEAPRWACFLCALGLFIYQSLDAIDGKQARRTGTSTPLGELFDHGCDSISTVFIALSACIAVQLGYYPTWMFFQCFCAMTLFYCAHWQTYVSGSLRFGKVDVTEAQFTIIMIHLISAIFGPQVWMIELPYTGTEVKVFPLWAAVGIAILLAQSSISVILAGGVGKNGSTVAGTSVLSPIIPFSFVVVPAFIIYRKSAEHVYENHPALYILAFGMVAAKVTNRLVVAHMTKNEMEYLDTSLIGPAMLFLNQYFNFFIKEYYVLWLCFIWVTLDLLRYNTQICLEICDYMKIKLFRIPLGDHRTSLVSNTAEKNVRAMVEQEPLLDEDYHHGSDTTLDL
;
A
#
# COMPACT_ATOMS: atom_id res chain seq x y z
N MET A 1 25.47 -12.11 -8.04
CA MET A 1 26.14 -12.15 -6.72
C MET A 1 25.04 -12.43 -5.71
N GLN A 2 24.89 -13.68 -5.26
CA GLN A 2 23.94 -14.02 -4.20
C GLN A 2 24.49 -13.45 -2.90
N PHE A 3 23.87 -12.39 -2.38
CA PHE A 3 24.32 -11.77 -1.13
C PHE A 3 24.04 -12.66 0.09
N TYR A 4 23.20 -13.70 -0.02
CA TYR A 4 22.79 -14.55 1.09
C TYR A 4 22.70 -16.02 0.67
N LYS A 5 23.14 -16.93 1.57
CA LYS A 5 23.28 -18.37 1.32
C LYS A 5 21.95 -19.13 1.36
N GLU A 6 20.96 -18.63 2.11
CA GLU A 6 19.64 -19.25 2.27
C GLU A 6 18.60 -18.47 1.47
N LYS A 7 17.77 -19.18 0.71
CA LYS A 7 16.65 -18.60 -0.05
C LYS A 7 15.45 -18.35 0.85
N LEU A 8 14.72 -17.26 0.62
CA LEU A 8 13.47 -16.96 1.33
C LEU A 8 12.28 -17.69 0.71
N LEU A 9 12.27 -17.85 -0.62
CA LEU A 9 11.19 -18.51 -1.33
C LEU A 9 11.58 -19.94 -1.71
N SER A 10 10.73 -20.88 -1.33
CA SER A 10 10.84 -22.27 -1.80
C SER A 10 10.56 -22.37 -3.31
N PRO A 11 11.05 -23.41 -4.00
CA PRO A 11 10.74 -23.65 -5.40
C PRO A 11 9.23 -23.74 -5.68
N GLY A 12 8.46 -24.30 -4.74
CA GLY A 12 6.99 -24.39 -4.84
C GLY A 12 6.30 -23.02 -4.77
N GLN A 13 6.77 -22.14 -3.88
CA GLN A 13 6.26 -20.76 -3.79
C GLN A 13 6.56 -19.98 -5.06
N LEU A 14 7.78 -20.08 -5.60
CA LEU A 14 8.17 -19.42 -6.86
C LEU A 14 7.31 -19.90 -8.04
N LYS A 15 7.03 -21.21 -8.12
CA LYS A 15 6.13 -21.75 -9.14
C LYS A 15 4.73 -21.16 -9.02
N ARG A 16 4.11 -21.20 -7.84
CA ARG A 16 2.76 -20.65 -7.62
C ARG A 16 2.69 -19.15 -7.88
N LEU A 17 3.75 -18.41 -7.54
CA LEU A 17 3.87 -16.99 -7.84
C LEU A 17 3.89 -16.72 -9.35
N SER A 18 4.61 -17.54 -10.12
CA SER A 18 4.62 -17.40 -11.60
C SER A 18 3.27 -17.69 -12.26
N GLU A 19 2.40 -18.45 -11.57
CA GLU A 19 1.04 -18.76 -12.00
C GLU A 19 0.01 -17.73 -11.50
N HIS A 20 0.43 -16.76 -10.66
CA HIS A 20 -0.43 -15.70 -10.13
C HIS A 20 -0.94 -14.80 -11.26
N LYS A 21 -2.22 -14.45 -11.19
CA LYS A 21 -2.85 -13.49 -12.08
C LYS A 21 -3.45 -12.37 -11.26
N TYR A 22 -3.04 -11.14 -11.55
CA TYR A 22 -3.59 -9.97 -10.92
C TYR A 22 -5.12 -9.94 -11.09
N SER A 23 -5.81 -9.69 -10.00
CA SER A 23 -7.27 -9.61 -9.94
C SER A 23 -7.66 -8.45 -9.05
N CYS A 24 -8.34 -7.47 -9.65
CA CYS A 24 -8.75 -6.27 -8.97
C CYS A 24 -10.10 -5.77 -9.49
N THR A 25 -10.93 -5.22 -8.59
CA THR A 25 -12.14 -4.47 -8.93
C THR A 25 -12.05 -3.09 -8.32
N THR A 26 -12.21 -2.03 -9.13
CA THR A 26 -12.24 -0.63 -8.64
C THR A 26 -13.58 0.03 -8.93
N ASN A 27 -14.08 0.78 -7.95
CA ASN A 27 -15.22 1.68 -8.07
C ASN A 27 -14.88 3.08 -7.53
N SER A 28 -13.58 3.44 -7.50
CA SER A 28 -13.11 4.72 -6.96
C SER A 28 -13.75 5.92 -7.68
N LEU A 29 -14.08 6.94 -6.90
CA LEU A 29 -14.73 8.15 -7.40
C LEU A 29 -13.76 8.99 -8.24
N LEU A 30 -12.52 9.14 -7.79
CA LEU A 30 -11.53 10.00 -8.43
C LEU A 30 -10.80 9.34 -9.59
N ASP A 31 -10.66 8.01 -9.59
CA ASP A 31 -9.93 7.29 -10.64
C ASP A 31 -10.41 7.68 -12.04
N GLY A 32 -11.73 7.74 -12.26
CA GLY A 32 -12.32 8.12 -13.56
C GLY A 32 -11.93 9.52 -14.02
N PHE A 33 -11.83 10.49 -13.10
CA PHE A 33 -11.43 11.87 -13.41
C PHE A 33 -9.93 12.00 -13.66
N LEU A 34 -9.13 11.12 -13.07
CA LEU A 34 -7.67 11.14 -13.19
C LEU A 34 -7.14 10.30 -14.36
N GLN A 35 -7.96 9.42 -14.96
CA GLN A 35 -7.55 8.65 -16.15
C GLN A 35 -6.92 9.52 -17.25
N PRO A 36 -7.49 10.67 -17.67
CA PRO A 36 -6.88 11.49 -18.72
C PRO A 36 -5.49 12.00 -18.34
N TRP A 37 -5.29 12.34 -17.05
CA TRP A 37 -3.99 12.76 -16.54
C TRP A 37 -2.97 11.62 -16.57
N TRP A 38 -3.35 10.44 -16.06
CA TRP A 38 -2.46 9.27 -16.04
C TRP A 38 -2.15 8.74 -17.44
N ASP A 39 -3.10 8.76 -18.36
CA ASP A 39 -2.90 8.36 -19.77
C ASP A 39 -1.99 9.34 -20.51
N TRP A 40 -2.17 10.64 -20.28
CA TRP A 40 -1.23 11.64 -20.76
C TRP A 40 0.17 11.42 -20.17
N LEU A 41 0.28 11.23 -18.86
CA LEU A 41 1.56 11.11 -18.16
C LEU A 41 2.32 9.86 -18.61
N VAL A 42 1.68 8.69 -18.64
CA VAL A 42 2.30 7.46 -19.11
C VAL A 42 2.75 7.59 -20.56
N SER A 43 2.05 8.36 -21.42
CA SER A 43 2.48 8.60 -22.81
C SER A 43 3.83 9.31 -22.91
N LYS A 44 4.20 10.11 -21.89
CA LYS A 44 5.48 10.84 -21.80
C LYS A 44 6.60 9.99 -21.23
N VAL A 45 6.29 8.87 -20.60
CA VAL A 45 7.28 7.94 -20.06
C VAL A 45 8.00 7.22 -21.22
N PRO A 46 9.36 7.20 -21.23
CA PRO A 46 10.11 6.45 -22.22
C PRO A 46 9.85 4.94 -22.15
N LEU A 47 9.78 4.26 -23.30
CA LEU A 47 9.50 2.83 -23.36
C LEU A 47 10.57 1.93 -22.71
N TRP A 48 11.79 2.43 -22.50
CA TRP A 48 12.86 1.71 -21.81
C TRP A 48 12.71 1.75 -20.29
N LEU A 49 11.90 2.66 -19.75
CA LEU A 49 11.74 2.85 -18.32
C LEU A 49 10.87 1.74 -17.74
N ALA A 50 11.46 0.96 -16.83
CA ALA A 50 10.79 -0.17 -16.19
C ALA A 50 9.72 0.31 -15.19
N PRO A 51 8.55 -0.35 -15.10
CA PRO A 51 7.50 -0.04 -14.13
C PRO A 51 8.01 0.07 -12.69
N ASN A 52 8.73 -0.93 -12.19
CA ASN A 52 9.25 -0.92 -10.81
C ASN A 52 10.22 0.25 -10.52
N LEU A 53 10.86 0.80 -11.56
CA LEU A 53 11.70 2.00 -11.40
C LEU A 53 10.82 3.26 -11.21
N ILE A 54 9.66 3.31 -11.86
CA ILE A 54 8.66 4.37 -11.64
C ILE A 54 8.16 4.31 -10.19
N THR A 55 7.75 3.12 -9.73
CA THR A 55 7.28 2.87 -8.36
C THR A 55 8.30 3.33 -7.31
N ILE A 56 9.56 2.88 -7.41
CA ILE A 56 10.57 3.22 -6.39
C ILE A 56 10.96 4.69 -6.42
N VAL A 57 10.96 5.33 -7.60
CA VAL A 57 11.19 6.78 -7.71
C VAL A 57 10.05 7.55 -7.02
N GLY A 58 8.80 7.13 -7.23
CA GLY A 58 7.66 7.66 -6.49
C GLY A 58 7.88 7.54 -4.98
N LEU A 59 8.17 6.33 -4.49
CA LEU A 59 8.39 6.09 -3.05
C LEU A 59 9.51 6.98 -2.49
N ILE A 60 10.64 7.08 -3.19
CA ILE A 60 11.76 7.94 -2.78
C ILE A 60 11.33 9.40 -2.67
N VAL A 61 10.56 9.92 -3.62
CA VAL A 61 10.04 11.28 -3.57
C VAL A 61 9.17 11.47 -2.32
N ASN A 62 8.20 10.58 -2.08
CA ASN A 62 7.32 10.67 -0.91
C ASN A 62 8.08 10.63 0.42
N ILE A 63 9.04 9.70 0.55
CA ILE A 63 9.90 9.58 1.73
C ILE A 63 10.72 10.86 1.92
N ALA A 64 11.40 11.35 0.87
CA ALA A 64 12.26 12.51 0.97
C ALA A 64 11.48 13.76 1.39
N THR A 65 10.32 14.01 0.78
CA THR A 65 9.50 15.18 1.14
C THR A 65 8.95 15.07 2.56
N THR A 66 8.54 13.86 2.98
CA THR A 66 8.07 13.63 4.36
C THR A 66 9.19 13.77 5.39
N LEU A 67 10.40 13.30 5.10
CA LEU A 67 11.54 13.44 6.01
C LEU A 67 11.98 14.90 6.19
N ILE A 68 11.84 15.74 5.17
CA ILE A 68 12.02 17.20 5.31
C ILE A 68 11.00 17.76 6.30
N LEU A 69 9.73 17.33 6.21
CA LEU A 69 8.69 17.76 7.14
C LEU A 69 8.97 17.27 8.58
N VAL A 70 9.38 16.00 8.74
CA VAL A 70 9.79 15.40 10.02
C VAL A 70 11.00 16.12 10.62
N TYR A 71 11.95 16.58 9.81
CA TYR A 71 13.11 17.34 10.29
C TYR A 71 12.69 18.65 10.98
N TYR A 72 11.69 19.35 10.44
CA TYR A 72 11.19 20.59 11.02
C TYR A 72 10.22 20.40 12.19
N SER A 73 9.48 19.29 12.22
CA SER A 73 8.48 19.01 13.26
C SER A 73 8.49 17.52 13.64
N PRO A 74 9.56 17.04 14.30
CA PRO A 74 9.68 15.63 14.69
C PRO A 74 8.72 15.26 15.85
N ASP A 75 8.22 16.26 16.56
CA ASP A 75 7.25 16.14 17.63
C ASP A 75 5.79 16.26 17.14
N ALA A 76 5.58 16.58 15.85
CA ALA A 76 4.28 16.93 15.27
C ALA A 76 3.54 18.05 16.04
N LYS A 77 4.28 18.91 16.75
CA LYS A 77 3.79 20.08 17.48
C LYS A 77 4.41 21.35 16.94
N THR A 78 5.71 21.32 16.68
CA THR A 78 6.46 22.46 16.14
C THR A 78 5.87 22.84 14.78
N GLU A 79 5.67 24.13 14.54
CA GLU A 79 5.11 24.59 13.26
C GLU A 79 6.12 24.35 12.13
N ALA A 80 5.77 23.47 11.19
CA ALA A 80 6.59 23.22 10.03
C ALA A 80 6.53 24.41 9.04
N PRO A 81 7.64 24.73 8.34
CA PRO A 81 7.63 25.76 7.31
C PRO A 81 6.58 25.48 6.24
N ARG A 82 5.86 26.52 5.84
CA ARG A 82 4.79 26.43 4.83
C ARG A 82 5.24 25.84 3.50
N TRP A 83 6.48 26.12 3.09
CA TRP A 83 7.07 25.54 1.87
C TRP A 83 7.31 24.03 2.01
N ALA A 84 7.60 23.53 3.22
CA ALA A 84 7.76 22.10 3.48
C ALA A 84 6.41 21.37 3.38
N CYS A 85 5.33 21.97 3.87
CA CYS A 85 3.97 21.47 3.64
C CYS A 85 3.62 21.44 2.15
N PHE A 86 3.93 22.50 1.39
CA PHE A 86 3.74 22.51 -0.06
C PHE A 86 4.56 21.41 -0.75
N LEU A 87 5.81 21.23 -0.35
CA LEU A 87 6.68 20.19 -0.88
C LEU A 87 6.14 18.79 -0.59
N CYS A 88 5.55 18.54 0.59
CA CYS A 88 4.83 17.31 0.91
C CYS A 88 3.59 17.11 0.02
N ALA A 89 2.78 18.15 -0.19
CA ALA A 89 1.63 18.07 -1.10
C ALA A 89 2.06 17.69 -2.53
N LEU A 90 3.10 18.36 -3.05
CA LEU A 90 3.64 18.09 -4.37
C LEU A 90 4.27 16.69 -4.45
N GLY A 91 5.04 16.30 -3.43
CA GLY A 91 5.68 14.99 -3.35
C GLY A 91 4.66 13.85 -3.34
N LEU A 92 3.58 14.00 -2.57
CA LEU A 92 2.49 13.02 -2.53
C LEU A 92 1.70 12.97 -3.85
N PHE A 93 1.48 14.12 -4.51
CA PHE A 93 0.86 14.15 -5.84
C PHE A 93 1.74 13.44 -6.89
N ILE A 94 3.06 13.66 -6.84
CA ILE A 94 4.01 12.95 -7.70
C ILE A 94 3.99 11.45 -7.40
N TYR A 95 4.06 11.05 -6.12
CA TYR A 95 3.94 9.65 -5.71
C TYR A 95 2.69 9.00 -6.31
N GLN A 96 1.52 9.56 -6.02
CA GLN A 96 0.22 9.09 -6.51
C GLN A 96 0.22 8.95 -8.05
N SER A 97 0.76 9.94 -8.75
CA SER A 97 0.79 9.93 -10.21
C SER A 97 1.73 8.86 -10.77
N LEU A 98 2.87 8.62 -10.13
CA LEU A 98 3.85 7.62 -10.56
C LEU A 98 3.37 6.19 -10.26
N ASP A 99 2.76 6.01 -9.08
CA ASP A 99 2.07 4.80 -8.65
C ASP A 99 0.99 4.38 -9.66
N ALA A 100 0.06 5.29 -9.98
CA ALA A 100 -1.03 4.99 -10.92
C ALA A 100 -0.58 4.66 -12.36
N ILE A 101 0.60 5.12 -12.79
CA ILE A 101 1.10 4.87 -14.16
C ILE A 101 2.03 3.67 -14.26
N ASP A 102 2.52 3.07 -13.18
CA ASP A 102 3.48 1.97 -13.29
C ASP A 102 2.86 0.73 -13.96
N GLY A 103 1.62 0.37 -13.59
CA GLY A 103 0.87 -0.71 -14.19
C GLY A 103 0.40 -0.37 -15.59
N LYS A 104 0.13 0.92 -15.86
CA LYS A 104 -0.16 1.41 -17.23
C LYS A 104 1.07 1.27 -18.11
N GLN A 105 2.25 1.61 -17.60
CA GLN A 105 3.52 1.43 -18.30
C GLN A 105 3.77 -0.06 -18.54
N ALA A 106 3.56 -0.92 -17.53
CA ALA A 106 3.74 -2.36 -17.66
C ALA A 106 2.86 -2.96 -18.77
N ARG A 107 1.61 -2.52 -18.89
CA ARG A 107 0.70 -2.90 -19.98
C ARG A 107 1.18 -2.35 -21.33
N ARG A 108 1.62 -1.08 -21.37
CA ARG A 108 2.11 -0.40 -22.57
C ARG A 108 3.38 -1.07 -23.14
N THR A 109 4.24 -1.60 -22.27
CA THR A 109 5.50 -2.26 -22.66
C THR A 109 5.39 -3.78 -22.75
N GLY A 110 4.25 -4.38 -22.40
CA GLY A 110 4.09 -5.84 -22.37
C GLY A 110 4.90 -6.53 -21.27
N THR A 111 5.19 -5.84 -20.18
CA THR A 111 6.04 -6.32 -19.07
C THR A 111 5.29 -6.43 -17.75
N SER A 112 3.98 -6.67 -17.78
CA SER A 112 3.18 -6.98 -16.59
C SER A 112 3.61 -8.31 -15.99
N THR A 113 3.96 -8.33 -14.70
CA THR A 113 4.42 -9.53 -13.98
C THR A 113 3.90 -9.53 -12.53
N PRO A 114 3.78 -10.71 -11.89
CA PRO A 114 3.52 -10.79 -10.44
C PRO A 114 4.58 -10.06 -9.60
N LEU A 115 5.83 -9.97 -10.07
CA LEU A 115 6.83 -9.17 -9.37
C LEU A 115 6.47 -7.69 -9.33
N GLY A 116 5.90 -7.15 -10.41
CA GLY A 116 5.50 -5.74 -10.46
C GLY A 116 4.43 -5.41 -9.43
N GLU A 117 3.38 -6.21 -9.35
CA GLU A 117 2.32 -6.09 -8.34
C GLU A 117 2.87 -6.23 -6.90
N LEU A 118 3.76 -7.20 -6.66
CA LEU A 118 4.40 -7.37 -5.35
C LEU A 118 5.23 -6.14 -4.98
N PHE A 119 5.96 -5.59 -5.95
CA PHE A 119 6.85 -4.45 -5.75
C PHE A 119 6.06 -3.17 -5.46
N ASP A 120 4.99 -2.95 -6.20
CA ASP A 120 4.03 -1.84 -6.04
C ASP A 120 3.42 -1.83 -4.63
N HIS A 121 2.68 -2.89 -4.28
CA HIS A 121 2.06 -3.02 -2.96
C HIS A 121 3.08 -3.04 -1.81
N GLY A 122 4.28 -3.56 -2.07
CA GLY A 122 5.39 -3.52 -1.13
C GLY A 122 5.94 -2.12 -0.88
N CYS A 123 5.85 -1.21 -1.85
CA CYS A 123 6.18 0.20 -1.72
C CYS A 123 5.05 0.98 -1.06
N ASP A 124 3.79 0.70 -1.41
CA ASP A 124 2.61 1.29 -0.80
C ASP A 124 2.53 1.10 0.72
N SER A 125 2.93 -0.09 1.20
CA SER A 125 2.95 -0.38 2.64
C SER A 125 3.91 0.56 3.40
N ILE A 126 5.07 0.87 2.81
CA ILE A 126 6.04 1.81 3.34
C ILE A 126 5.49 3.23 3.20
N SER A 127 4.99 3.59 2.02
CA SER A 127 4.44 4.91 1.70
C SER A 127 3.33 5.31 2.68
N THR A 128 2.46 4.37 3.04
CA THR A 128 1.36 4.56 4.02
C THR A 128 1.86 5.09 5.36
N VAL A 129 3.03 4.62 5.85
CA VAL A 129 3.65 5.10 7.10
C VAL A 129 3.98 6.58 7.00
N PHE A 130 4.65 6.98 5.93
CA PHE A 130 5.09 8.35 5.70
C PHE A 130 3.91 9.28 5.42
N ILE A 131 2.93 8.84 4.63
CA ILE A 131 1.71 9.60 4.34
C ILE A 131 0.94 9.90 5.63
N ALA A 132 0.69 8.88 6.47
CA ALA A 132 -0.04 9.06 7.72
C ALA A 132 0.70 9.97 8.72
N LEU A 133 2.02 9.80 8.85
CA LEU A 133 2.85 10.66 9.69
C LEU A 133 2.85 12.11 9.17
N SER A 134 3.00 12.32 7.87
CA SER A 134 3.00 13.65 7.27
C SER A 134 1.69 14.41 7.51
N ALA A 135 0.55 13.72 7.41
CA ALA A 135 -0.77 14.29 7.67
C ALA A 135 -0.90 14.72 9.15
N CYS A 136 -0.44 13.89 10.08
CA CYS A 136 -0.43 14.22 11.51
C CYS A 136 0.45 15.44 11.81
N ILE A 137 1.61 15.57 11.16
CA ILE A 137 2.49 16.73 11.31
C ILE A 137 1.82 18.00 10.76
N ALA A 138 1.21 17.92 9.57
CA ALA A 138 0.57 19.07 8.92
C ALA A 138 -0.54 19.70 9.77
N VAL A 139 -1.29 18.90 10.52
CA VAL A 139 -2.37 19.36 11.42
C VAL A 139 -1.91 19.56 12.87
N GLN A 140 -0.61 19.44 13.14
CA GLN A 140 -0.01 19.51 14.49
C GLN A 140 -0.73 18.56 15.48
N LEU A 141 -0.88 17.28 15.12
CA LEU A 141 -1.57 16.29 15.94
C LEU A 141 -0.73 15.79 17.13
N GLY A 142 0.55 16.18 17.23
CA GLY A 142 1.41 15.86 18.36
C GLY A 142 0.92 16.46 19.69
N TYR A 143 0.08 17.51 19.66
CA TYR A 143 -0.65 17.99 20.84
C TYR A 143 -1.66 16.97 21.39
N TYR A 144 -2.06 16.01 20.56
CA TYR A 144 -2.97 14.92 20.89
C TYR A 144 -2.29 13.56 20.60
N PRO A 145 -1.26 13.16 21.37
CA PRO A 145 -0.41 12.00 21.05
C PRO A 145 -1.20 10.70 20.89
N THR A 146 -2.24 10.47 21.70
CA THR A 146 -3.13 9.31 21.57
C THR A 146 -3.86 9.29 20.23
N TRP A 147 -4.33 10.44 19.75
CA TRP A 147 -5.03 10.55 18.46
C TRP A 147 -4.06 10.41 17.29
N MET A 148 -2.84 10.95 17.41
CA MET A 148 -1.77 10.72 16.43
C MET A 148 -1.41 9.23 16.33
N PHE A 149 -1.32 8.53 17.46
CA PHE A 149 -1.04 7.09 17.52
C PHE A 149 -2.17 6.34 16.80
N PHE A 150 -3.42 6.64 17.19
CA PHE A 150 -4.60 6.02 16.60
C PHE A 150 -4.65 6.24 15.09
N GLN A 151 -4.48 7.46 14.59
CA GLN A 151 -4.55 7.77 13.16
C GLN A 151 -3.48 7.04 12.36
N CYS A 152 -2.21 7.09 12.79
CA CYS A 152 -1.13 6.41 12.10
C CYS A 152 -1.34 4.90 12.06
N PHE A 153 -1.62 4.28 13.21
CA PHE A 153 -1.85 2.83 13.27
C PHE A 153 -3.15 2.41 12.58
N CYS A 154 -4.18 3.24 12.57
CA CYS A 154 -5.41 2.99 11.83
C CYS A 154 -5.14 2.95 10.33
N ALA A 155 -4.42 3.93 9.77
CA ALA A 155 -4.05 3.93 8.35
C ALA A 155 -3.28 2.66 7.95
N MET A 156 -2.26 2.28 8.74
CA MET A 156 -1.50 1.04 8.52
C MET A 156 -2.36 -0.22 8.65
N THR A 157 -3.30 -0.23 9.59
CA THR A 157 -4.23 -1.36 9.80
C THR A 157 -5.22 -1.49 8.64
N LEU A 158 -5.75 -0.38 8.11
CA LEU A 158 -6.67 -0.39 6.98
C LEU A 158 -5.97 -0.90 5.72
N PHE A 159 -4.74 -0.45 5.47
CA PHE A 159 -3.93 -0.95 4.36
C PHE A 159 -3.64 -2.47 4.51
N TYR A 160 -3.30 -2.92 5.72
CA TYR A 160 -3.16 -4.35 6.01
C TYR A 160 -4.46 -5.13 5.78
N CYS A 161 -5.60 -4.59 6.22
CA CYS A 161 -6.93 -5.18 6.02
C CYS A 161 -7.30 -5.31 4.54
N ALA A 162 -6.89 -4.37 3.68
CA ALA A 162 -7.04 -4.47 2.23
C ALA A 162 -6.32 -5.71 1.69
N HIS A 163 -5.08 -5.96 2.10
CA HIS A 163 -4.36 -7.17 1.70
C HIS A 163 -4.86 -8.44 2.38
N TRP A 164 -5.39 -8.33 3.61
CA TRP A 164 -6.04 -9.45 4.28
C TRP A 164 -7.28 -9.89 3.53
N GLN A 165 -8.18 -8.98 3.16
CA GLN A 165 -9.33 -9.36 2.34
C GLN A 165 -8.92 -9.95 1.00
N THR A 166 -7.80 -9.53 0.41
CA THR A 166 -7.25 -10.12 -0.83
C THR A 166 -6.69 -11.53 -0.59
N TYR A 167 -6.01 -11.76 0.53
CA TYR A 167 -5.56 -13.09 0.94
C TYR A 167 -6.73 -14.06 1.18
N VAL A 168 -7.90 -13.56 1.57
CA VAL A 168 -9.13 -14.35 1.74
C VAL A 168 -9.85 -14.57 0.41
N SER A 169 -10.14 -13.49 -0.31
CA SER A 169 -11.05 -13.49 -1.47
C SER A 169 -10.35 -13.73 -2.82
N GLY A 170 -9.02 -13.67 -2.88
CA GLY A 170 -8.25 -13.83 -4.11
C GLY A 170 -8.24 -12.61 -5.03
N SER A 171 -8.85 -11.48 -4.63
CA SER A 171 -8.96 -10.27 -5.45
C SER A 171 -8.89 -9.02 -4.59
N LEU A 172 -8.22 -7.98 -5.07
CA LEU A 172 -8.17 -6.68 -4.41
C LEU A 172 -9.41 -5.86 -4.79
N ARG A 173 -10.10 -5.31 -3.80
CA ARG A 173 -11.37 -4.60 -4.03
C ARG A 173 -11.27 -3.17 -3.53
N PHE A 174 -11.32 -2.23 -4.46
CA PHE A 174 -11.35 -0.81 -4.14
C PHE A 174 -12.78 -0.29 -4.12
N GLY A 175 -13.11 0.39 -3.02
CA GLY A 175 -14.40 1.03 -2.80
C GLY A 175 -14.55 2.35 -3.56
N LYS A 176 -15.61 3.10 -3.24
CA LYS A 176 -15.82 4.45 -3.77
C LYS A 176 -14.85 5.48 -3.18
N VAL A 177 -14.61 5.36 -1.88
CA VAL A 177 -13.59 6.13 -1.16
C VAL A 177 -12.53 5.12 -0.81
N ASP A 178 -11.34 5.28 -1.37
CA ASP A 178 -10.21 4.37 -1.17
C ASP A 178 -8.89 5.14 -1.21
N VAL A 179 -7.79 4.47 -1.56
CA VAL A 179 -6.42 5.04 -1.58
C VAL A 179 -6.35 6.38 -2.32
N THR A 180 -6.92 6.49 -3.52
CA THR A 180 -6.89 7.74 -4.31
C THR A 180 -7.55 8.90 -3.57
N GLU A 181 -8.77 8.73 -3.05
CA GLU A 181 -9.47 9.77 -2.29
C GLU A 181 -8.75 10.15 -1.00
N ALA A 182 -8.18 9.17 -0.30
CA ALA A 182 -7.41 9.40 0.91
C ALA A 182 -6.14 10.24 0.60
N GLN A 183 -5.41 9.89 -0.45
CA GLN A 183 -4.21 10.63 -0.86
C GLN A 183 -4.54 12.07 -1.29
N PHE A 184 -5.59 12.28 -2.08
CA PHE A 184 -6.02 13.65 -2.45
C PHE A 184 -6.50 14.45 -1.24
N THR A 185 -7.15 13.82 -0.26
CA THR A 185 -7.53 14.49 1.00
C THR A 185 -6.28 14.95 1.76
N ILE A 186 -5.24 14.12 1.83
CA ILE A 186 -3.98 14.48 2.51
C ILE A 186 -3.21 15.54 1.73
N ILE A 187 -3.20 15.49 0.39
CA ILE A 187 -2.68 16.58 -0.46
C ILE A 187 -3.40 17.90 -0.11
N MET A 188 -4.72 17.90 0.01
CA MET A 188 -5.49 19.09 0.38
C MET A 188 -5.15 19.59 1.80
N ILE A 189 -4.97 18.70 2.77
CA ILE A 189 -4.53 19.07 4.13
C ILE A 189 -3.16 19.78 4.09
N HIS A 190 -2.22 19.26 3.31
CA HIS A 190 -0.90 19.87 3.14
C HIS A 190 -0.98 21.22 2.42
N LEU A 191 -1.83 21.34 1.38
CA LEU A 191 -2.04 22.61 0.67
C LEU A 191 -2.67 23.68 1.57
N ILE A 192 -3.66 23.33 2.39
CA ILE A 192 -4.24 24.24 3.39
C ILE A 192 -3.14 24.71 4.36
N SER A 193 -2.32 23.78 4.87
CA SER A 193 -1.20 24.08 5.76
C SER A 193 -0.15 24.98 5.08
N ALA A 194 0.07 24.82 3.79
CA ALA A 194 0.99 25.67 3.02
C ALA A 194 0.42 27.09 2.77
N ILE A 195 -0.88 27.23 2.53
CA ILE A 195 -1.54 28.50 2.20
C ILE A 195 -1.88 29.33 3.44
N PHE A 196 -2.22 28.69 4.56
CA PHE A 196 -2.65 29.40 5.78
C PHE A 196 -1.68 29.24 6.94
N GLY A 197 -0.70 28.33 6.85
CA GLY A 197 0.15 27.92 7.96
C GLY A 197 -0.46 26.74 8.72
N PRO A 198 0.34 25.80 9.28
CA PRO A 198 -0.17 24.71 10.11
C PRO A 198 -1.04 25.18 11.30
N GLN A 199 -0.81 26.39 11.81
CA GLN A 199 -1.60 26.96 12.91
C GLN A 199 -3.10 27.10 12.58
N VAL A 200 -3.50 27.13 11.31
CA VAL A 200 -4.91 27.18 10.89
C VAL A 200 -5.73 26.05 11.53
N TRP A 201 -5.10 24.90 11.76
CA TRP A 201 -5.70 23.72 12.34
C TRP A 201 -5.96 23.84 13.85
N MET A 202 -5.33 24.81 14.52
CA MET A 202 -5.49 25.11 15.94
C MET A 202 -6.48 26.26 16.20
N ILE A 203 -7.04 26.86 15.15
CA ILE A 203 -8.05 27.91 15.31
C ILE A 203 -9.27 27.30 16.01
N GLU A 204 -9.72 27.93 17.07
CA GLU A 204 -10.96 27.56 17.77
C GLU A 204 -12.16 28.21 17.09
N LEU A 205 -13.19 27.41 16.82
CA LEU A 205 -14.44 27.95 16.29
C LEU A 205 -15.15 28.81 17.35
N PRO A 206 -15.69 29.99 16.95
CA PRO A 206 -16.51 30.77 17.85
C PRO A 206 -17.71 29.91 18.29
N TYR A 207 -18.08 30.01 19.56
CA TYR A 207 -19.18 29.29 20.24
C TYR A 207 -18.89 27.87 20.75
N THR A 208 -18.10 27.03 20.05
CA THR A 208 -17.83 25.66 20.52
C THR A 208 -16.45 25.49 21.17
N GLY A 209 -15.51 26.41 20.93
CA GLY A 209 -14.11 26.27 21.37
C GLY A 209 -13.40 25.06 20.76
N THR A 210 -13.96 24.47 19.70
CA THR A 210 -13.39 23.28 19.05
C THR A 210 -12.35 23.69 18.02
N GLU A 211 -11.15 23.11 18.12
CA GLU A 211 -10.09 23.31 17.13
C GLU A 211 -10.48 22.76 15.74
N VAL A 212 -10.11 23.46 14.67
CA VAL A 212 -10.39 23.05 13.28
C VAL A 212 -9.84 21.65 12.96
N LYS A 213 -8.73 21.20 13.56
CA LYS A 213 -8.17 19.85 13.35
C LYS A 213 -9.07 18.70 13.77
N VAL A 214 -10.06 18.96 14.63
CA VAL A 214 -11.00 17.95 15.11
C VAL A 214 -11.90 17.45 13.96
N PHE A 215 -12.21 18.29 12.96
CA PHE A 215 -13.04 17.91 11.82
C PHE A 215 -12.38 16.87 10.89
N PRO A 216 -11.16 17.08 10.33
CA PRO A 216 -10.50 16.06 9.53
C PRO A 216 -10.21 14.79 10.36
N LEU A 217 -9.97 14.92 11.66
CA LEU A 217 -9.80 13.77 12.56
C LEU A 217 -11.04 12.88 12.61
N TRP A 218 -12.22 13.45 12.88
CA TRP A 218 -13.47 12.68 12.91
C TRP A 218 -13.91 12.19 11.53
N ALA A 219 -13.64 12.97 10.47
CA ALA A 219 -13.87 12.52 9.10
C ALA A 219 -13.02 11.28 8.77
N ALA A 220 -11.74 11.28 9.15
CA ALA A 220 -10.86 10.13 9.00
C ALA A 220 -11.35 8.92 9.80
N VAL A 221 -11.85 9.10 11.03
CA VAL A 221 -12.46 8.01 11.82
C VAL A 221 -13.70 7.44 11.12
N GLY A 222 -14.59 8.28 10.61
CA GLY A 222 -15.79 7.85 9.89
C GLY A 222 -15.45 7.02 8.65
N ILE A 223 -14.51 7.51 7.83
CA ILE A 223 -14.02 6.79 6.64
C ILE A 223 -13.36 5.47 7.04
N ALA A 224 -12.51 5.48 8.08
CA ALA A 224 -11.86 4.29 8.59
C ALA A 224 -12.85 3.20 9.01
N ILE A 225 -13.94 3.58 9.69
CA ILE A 225 -15.00 2.64 10.09
C ILE A 225 -15.64 2.02 8.85
N LEU A 226 -15.98 2.82 7.84
CA LEU A 226 -16.59 2.32 6.60
C LEU A 226 -15.67 1.34 5.84
N LEU A 227 -14.38 1.68 5.73
CA LEU A 227 -13.36 0.83 5.10
C LEU A 227 -13.13 -0.47 5.88
N ALA A 228 -13.07 -0.39 7.21
CA ALA A 228 -12.93 -1.55 8.08
C ALA A 228 -14.16 -2.46 7.97
N GLN A 229 -15.37 -1.90 8.00
CA GLN A 229 -16.62 -2.66 7.82
C GLN A 229 -16.63 -3.38 6.47
N SER A 230 -16.26 -2.70 5.39
CA SER A 230 -16.16 -3.31 4.05
C SER A 230 -15.17 -4.48 4.04
N SER A 231 -13.96 -4.28 4.56
CA SER A 231 -12.92 -5.32 4.61
C SER A 231 -13.34 -6.51 5.47
N ILE A 232 -13.88 -6.26 6.67
CA ILE A 232 -14.36 -7.32 7.59
C ILE A 232 -15.50 -8.11 6.96
N SER A 233 -16.42 -7.45 6.25
CA SER A 233 -17.53 -8.12 5.57
C SER A 233 -17.04 -9.11 4.52
N VAL A 234 -15.99 -8.76 3.77
CA VAL A 234 -15.34 -9.68 2.80
C VAL A 234 -14.61 -10.82 3.52
N ILE A 235 -13.87 -10.52 4.59
CA ILE A 235 -13.11 -11.54 5.36
C ILE A 235 -14.06 -12.59 5.98
N LEU A 236 -15.19 -12.15 6.54
CA LEU A 236 -16.14 -13.02 7.23
C LEU A 236 -17.11 -13.75 6.28
N ALA A 237 -17.23 -13.33 5.02
CA ALA A 237 -18.03 -14.03 4.02
C ALA A 237 -17.46 -15.39 3.59
N GLY A 238 -16.21 -15.69 3.97
CA GLY A 238 -15.48 -16.88 3.57
C GLY A 238 -14.58 -16.65 2.36
N GLY A 239 -13.45 -17.35 2.33
CA GLY A 239 -12.45 -17.21 1.27
C GLY A 239 -12.61 -18.21 0.13
N VAL A 240 -11.78 -18.04 -0.90
CA VAL A 240 -11.79 -18.88 -2.11
C VAL A 240 -11.07 -20.22 -1.95
N GLY A 241 -10.49 -20.47 -0.78
CA GLY A 241 -9.83 -21.73 -0.45
C GLY A 241 -10.81 -22.85 -0.09
N LYS A 242 -10.25 -24.04 0.13
CA LYS A 242 -11.02 -25.23 0.52
C LYS A 242 -11.85 -24.96 1.77
N ASN A 243 -13.14 -25.29 1.76
CA ASN A 243 -14.06 -25.06 2.87
C ASN A 243 -14.20 -23.58 3.30
N GLY A 244 -14.04 -22.63 2.37
CA GLY A 244 -14.16 -21.19 2.69
C GLY A 244 -12.92 -20.60 3.38
N SER A 245 -11.77 -21.28 3.28
CA SER A 245 -10.49 -20.83 3.82
C SER A 245 -9.81 -19.78 2.94
N THR A 246 -8.67 -19.26 3.38
CA THR A 246 -7.84 -18.32 2.60
C THR A 246 -7.28 -18.96 1.32
N VAL A 247 -6.64 -18.18 0.44
CA VAL A 247 -5.98 -18.72 -0.76
C VAL A 247 -4.92 -19.80 -0.46
N ALA A 248 -4.40 -19.85 0.77
CA ALA A 248 -3.42 -20.84 1.21
C ALA A 248 -4.03 -22.03 1.97
N GLY A 249 -5.35 -22.06 2.18
CA GLY A 249 -6.00 -23.11 2.96
C GLY A 249 -6.02 -22.88 4.47
N THR A 250 -5.61 -21.70 4.96
CA THR A 250 -5.62 -21.36 6.39
C THR A 250 -6.95 -20.72 6.81
N SER A 251 -7.15 -20.59 8.13
CA SER A 251 -8.28 -19.81 8.66
C SER A 251 -8.27 -18.38 8.09
N VAL A 252 -9.46 -17.88 7.70
CA VAL A 252 -9.64 -16.49 7.27
C VAL A 252 -9.25 -15.48 8.35
N LEU A 253 -9.17 -15.90 9.62
CA LEU A 253 -8.73 -15.07 10.73
C LEU A 253 -7.22 -15.15 11.02
N SER A 254 -6.49 -16.07 10.42
CA SER A 254 -5.06 -16.29 10.70
C SER A 254 -4.18 -15.03 10.55
N PRO A 255 -4.44 -14.10 9.60
CA PRO A 255 -3.63 -12.88 9.48
C PRO A 255 -3.75 -11.91 10.68
N ILE A 256 -4.72 -12.07 11.58
CA ILE A 256 -4.82 -11.20 12.77
C ILE A 256 -3.62 -11.36 13.71
N ILE A 257 -3.10 -12.58 13.84
CA ILE A 257 -2.06 -12.96 14.80
C ILE A 257 -0.76 -12.17 14.54
N PRO A 258 -0.11 -12.29 13.37
CA PRO A 258 1.14 -11.57 13.10
C PRO A 258 0.99 -10.04 13.15
N PHE A 259 -0.16 -9.50 12.74
CA PHE A 259 -0.37 -8.04 12.82
C PHE A 259 -0.60 -7.57 14.26
N SER A 260 -1.25 -8.39 15.09
CA SER A 260 -1.39 -8.11 16.53
C SER A 260 -0.04 -8.06 17.26
N PHE A 261 0.97 -8.83 16.81
CA PHE A 261 2.35 -8.73 17.32
C PHE A 261 3.05 -7.42 16.96
N VAL A 262 2.45 -6.59 16.10
CA VAL A 262 2.92 -5.23 15.85
C VAL A 262 2.14 -4.23 16.69
N VAL A 263 0.80 -4.22 16.56
CA VAL A 263 -0.07 -3.19 17.16
C VAL A 263 -0.11 -3.29 18.69
N VAL A 264 -0.20 -4.50 19.25
CA VAL A 264 -0.33 -4.68 20.70
C VAL A 264 0.97 -4.28 21.41
N PRO A 265 2.17 -4.76 21.01
CA PRO A 265 3.41 -4.26 21.58
C PRO A 265 3.59 -2.76 21.39
N ALA A 266 3.26 -2.20 20.21
CA ALA A 266 3.34 -0.76 19.98
C ALA A 266 2.48 0.04 20.98
N PHE A 267 1.27 -0.44 21.28
CA PHE A 267 0.41 0.21 22.27
C PHE A 267 0.94 0.02 23.70
N ILE A 268 1.35 -1.20 24.06
CA ILE A 268 1.86 -1.48 25.42
C ILE A 268 3.13 -0.67 25.70
N ILE A 269 4.08 -0.62 24.75
CA ILE A 269 5.34 0.12 24.89
C ILE A 269 5.08 1.61 25.04
N TYR A 270 4.16 2.16 24.25
CA TYR A 270 3.69 3.53 24.44
C TYR A 270 3.14 3.73 25.87
N ARG A 271 2.17 2.92 26.30
CA ARG A 271 1.47 3.15 27.58
C ARG A 271 2.30 2.86 28.83
N LYS A 272 3.36 2.05 28.73
CA LYS A 272 4.21 1.68 29.86
C LYS A 272 5.57 2.38 29.87
N SER A 273 5.89 3.19 28.86
CA SER A 273 7.15 3.93 28.81
C SER A 273 7.29 4.85 30.02
N ALA A 274 8.37 4.68 30.77
CA ALA A 274 8.69 5.56 31.90
C ALA A 274 9.34 6.87 31.41
N GLU A 275 10.02 6.82 30.26
CA GLU A 275 10.64 7.98 29.61
C GLU A 275 9.71 8.69 28.61
N HIS A 276 8.43 8.29 28.52
CA HIS A 276 7.46 8.82 27.56
C HIS A 276 8.01 8.85 26.13
N VAL A 277 8.64 7.75 25.70
CA VAL A 277 9.45 7.69 24.48
C VAL A 277 8.63 8.01 23.23
N TYR A 278 7.34 7.64 23.21
CA TYR A 278 6.45 7.99 22.11
C TYR A 278 6.08 9.47 22.14
N GLU A 279 5.70 10.02 23.29
CA GLU A 279 5.28 11.41 23.41
C GLU A 279 6.43 12.40 23.17
N ASN A 280 7.66 12.00 23.51
CA ASN A 280 8.88 12.78 23.31
C ASN A 280 9.46 12.63 21.91
N HIS A 281 9.29 11.47 21.26
CA HIS A 281 9.83 11.17 19.93
C HIS A 281 8.80 10.50 19.00
N PRO A 282 7.63 11.12 18.75
CA PRO A 282 6.51 10.46 18.10
C PRO A 282 6.81 10.10 16.65
N ALA A 283 7.48 10.96 15.88
CA ALA A 283 7.83 10.64 14.49
C ALA A 283 8.75 9.42 14.40
N LEU A 284 9.82 9.36 15.20
CA LEU A 284 10.73 8.21 15.23
C LEU A 284 10.00 6.92 15.65
N TYR A 285 9.09 7.02 16.62
CA TYR A 285 8.29 5.89 17.08
C TYR A 285 7.36 5.35 16.01
N ILE A 286 6.61 6.24 15.33
CA ILE A 286 5.72 5.87 14.22
C ILE A 286 6.52 5.28 13.06
N LEU A 287 7.69 5.84 12.74
CA LEU A 287 8.58 5.27 11.73
C LEU A 287 9.05 3.87 12.14
N ALA A 288 9.55 3.68 13.36
CA ALA A 288 10.02 2.38 13.84
C ALA A 288 8.96 1.28 13.74
N PHE A 289 7.80 1.48 14.35
CA PHE A 289 6.73 0.48 14.32
C PHE A 289 6.01 0.42 12.98
N GLY A 290 5.97 1.51 12.24
CA GLY A 290 5.41 1.54 10.89
C GLY A 290 6.22 0.71 9.91
N MET A 291 7.55 0.72 10.01
CA MET A 291 8.39 -0.17 9.21
C MET A 291 8.18 -1.66 9.57
N VAL A 292 7.87 -1.98 10.84
CA VAL A 292 7.46 -3.34 11.24
C VAL A 292 6.12 -3.70 10.58
N ALA A 293 5.12 -2.80 10.64
CA ALA A 293 3.82 -3.00 10.02
C ALA A 293 3.92 -3.16 8.50
N ALA A 294 4.76 -2.36 7.83
CA ALA A 294 5.04 -2.46 6.41
C ALA A 294 5.65 -3.83 6.06
N LYS A 295 6.63 -4.33 6.83
CA LYS A 295 7.20 -5.67 6.59
C LYS A 295 6.17 -6.78 6.76
N VAL A 296 5.37 -6.75 7.81
CA VAL A 296 4.31 -7.75 8.04
C VAL A 296 3.28 -7.71 6.90
N THR A 297 2.95 -6.52 6.39
CA THR A 297 2.10 -6.37 5.21
C THR A 297 2.74 -6.96 3.95
N ASN A 298 4.02 -6.70 3.69
CA ASN A 298 4.74 -7.27 2.55
C ASN A 298 4.76 -8.80 2.60
N ARG A 299 4.93 -9.39 3.79
CA ARG A 299 4.84 -10.84 3.99
C ARG A 299 3.45 -11.39 3.68
N LEU A 300 2.39 -10.64 3.98
CA LEU A 300 1.02 -11.02 3.64
C LEU A 300 0.77 -10.97 2.13
N VAL A 301 1.28 -9.95 1.45
CA VAL A 301 1.24 -9.85 -0.02
C VAL A 301 1.96 -11.05 -0.66
N VAL A 302 3.16 -11.37 -0.18
CA VAL A 302 3.92 -12.55 -0.64
C VAL A 302 3.16 -13.85 -0.36
N ALA A 303 2.56 -14.00 0.83
CA ALA A 303 1.76 -15.17 1.19
C ALA A 303 0.55 -15.34 0.26
N HIS A 304 -0.13 -14.25 -0.08
CA HIS A 304 -1.22 -14.23 -1.05
C HIS A 304 -0.76 -14.71 -2.44
N MET A 305 0.24 -14.06 -3.01
CA MET A 305 0.68 -14.31 -4.38
C MET A 305 1.34 -15.68 -4.55
N THR A 306 1.99 -16.18 -3.48
CA THR A 306 2.57 -17.53 -3.46
C THR A 306 1.58 -18.59 -3.00
N LYS A 307 0.33 -18.24 -2.67
CA LYS A 307 -0.70 -19.13 -2.09
C LYS A 307 -0.13 -20.00 -0.96
N ASN A 308 0.54 -19.36 -0.01
CA ASN A 308 1.23 -20.01 1.09
C ASN A 308 0.82 -19.40 2.42
N GLU A 309 0.92 -20.18 3.49
CA GLU A 309 0.67 -19.67 4.83
C GLU A 309 1.69 -18.60 5.21
N MET A 310 1.25 -17.64 6.01
CA MET A 310 2.13 -16.61 6.57
C MET A 310 2.69 -17.08 7.91
N GLU A 311 4.02 -17.06 8.06
CA GLU A 311 4.63 -17.41 9.34
C GLU A 311 4.39 -16.28 10.36
N TYR A 312 4.08 -16.65 11.60
CA TYR A 312 3.63 -15.67 12.60
C TYR A 312 4.76 -14.81 13.18
N LEU A 313 5.95 -15.39 13.32
CA LEU A 313 7.13 -14.68 13.83
C LEU A 313 8.01 -14.19 12.68
N ASP A 314 8.68 -13.08 12.92
CA ASP A 314 9.59 -12.46 11.96
C ASP A 314 10.69 -11.67 12.68
N THR A 315 11.85 -11.54 12.03
CA THR A 315 13.01 -10.81 12.55
C THR A 315 12.73 -9.32 12.79
N SER A 316 11.72 -8.72 12.16
CA SER A 316 11.30 -7.34 12.42
C SER A 316 10.78 -7.15 13.85
N LEU A 317 10.31 -8.21 14.51
CA LEU A 317 9.82 -8.15 15.89
C LEU A 317 10.95 -8.03 16.92
N ILE A 318 12.21 -8.25 16.53
CA ILE A 318 13.37 -8.10 17.43
C ILE A 318 13.48 -6.65 17.93
N GLY A 319 13.25 -5.65 17.06
CA GLY A 319 13.24 -4.23 17.43
C GLY A 319 12.25 -3.92 18.56
N PRO A 320 10.95 -4.15 18.35
CA PRO A 320 9.92 -4.03 19.39
C PRO A 320 10.20 -4.87 20.65
N ALA A 321 10.70 -6.10 20.49
CA ALA A 321 11.03 -6.96 21.62
C ALA A 321 12.16 -6.36 22.49
N MET A 322 13.17 -5.72 21.88
CA MET A 322 14.21 -5.01 22.63
C MET A 322 13.62 -3.87 23.47
N LEU A 323 12.70 -3.08 22.92
CA LEU A 323 12.00 -2.02 23.66
C LEU A 323 11.15 -2.58 24.81
N PHE A 324 10.35 -3.60 24.52
CA PHE A 324 9.50 -4.26 25.52
C PHE A 324 10.31 -4.83 26.68
N LEU A 325 11.40 -5.56 26.38
CA LEU A 325 12.28 -6.13 27.40
C LEU A 325 13.02 -5.04 28.17
N ASN A 326 13.49 -3.98 27.51
CA ASN A 326 14.13 -2.85 28.19
C ASN A 326 13.18 -2.21 29.20
N GLN A 327 11.91 -1.98 28.85
CA GLN A 327 10.91 -1.46 29.78
C GLN A 327 10.60 -2.45 30.92
N TYR A 328 10.51 -3.75 30.62
CA TYR A 328 10.26 -4.79 31.63
C TYR A 328 11.37 -4.86 32.70
N PHE A 329 12.63 -4.65 32.30
CA PHE A 329 13.79 -4.66 33.19
C PHE A 329 14.18 -3.26 33.71
N ASN A 330 13.21 -2.37 33.90
CA ASN A 330 13.42 -1.02 34.44
C ASN A 330 14.40 -0.14 33.63
N PHE A 331 14.27 -0.14 32.30
CA PHE A 331 14.93 0.80 31.38
C PHE A 331 16.46 0.92 31.58
N PHE A 332 17.15 -0.23 31.63
CA PHE A 332 18.62 -0.29 31.80
C PHE A 332 19.39 0.56 30.76
N ILE A 333 18.85 0.66 29.54
CA ILE A 333 19.31 1.58 28.48
C ILE A 333 18.21 2.62 28.25
N LYS A 334 18.59 3.89 28.01
CA LYS A 334 17.60 4.92 27.64
C LYS A 334 16.79 4.48 26.44
N GLU A 335 15.46 4.51 26.56
CA GLU A 335 14.49 4.05 25.58
C GLU A 335 14.68 4.72 24.22
N TYR A 336 15.15 5.98 24.19
CA TYR A 336 15.49 6.69 22.96
C TYR A 336 16.54 5.96 22.10
N TYR A 337 17.61 5.45 22.69
CA TYR A 337 18.66 4.74 21.95
C TYR A 337 18.16 3.37 21.49
N VAL A 338 17.37 2.69 22.31
CA VAL A 338 16.75 1.41 21.95
C VAL A 338 15.74 1.60 20.81
N LEU A 339 15.03 2.74 20.79
CA LEU A 339 14.11 3.09 19.72
C LEU A 339 14.84 3.34 18.40
N TRP A 340 15.96 4.06 18.41
CA TRP A 340 16.81 4.18 17.23
C TRP A 340 17.34 2.85 16.73
N LEU A 341 17.80 1.98 17.65
CA LEU A 341 18.26 0.64 17.30
C LEU A 341 17.13 -0.20 16.67
N CYS A 342 15.91 -0.10 17.22
CA CYS A 342 14.71 -0.71 16.67
C CYS A 342 14.46 -0.22 15.23
N PHE A 343 14.43 1.10 15.01
CA PHE A 343 14.19 1.69 13.69
C PHE A 343 15.26 1.28 12.66
N ILE A 344 16.55 1.35 13.03
CA ILE A 344 17.66 0.96 12.16
C ILE A 344 17.56 -0.53 11.81
N TRP A 345 17.34 -1.38 12.82
CA TRP A 345 17.20 -2.82 12.63
C TRP A 345 16.08 -3.16 11.66
N VAL A 346 14.85 -2.70 11.93
CA VAL A 346 13.70 -3.05 11.10
C VAL A 346 13.81 -2.49 9.68
N THR A 347 14.42 -1.31 9.51
CA THR A 347 14.63 -0.73 8.18
C THR A 347 15.58 -1.58 7.36
N LEU A 348 16.73 -1.97 7.94
CA LEU A 348 17.70 -2.84 7.27
C LEU A 348 17.12 -4.22 6.97
N ASP A 349 16.35 -4.76 7.91
CA ASP A 349 15.71 -6.07 7.80
C ASP A 349 14.61 -6.08 6.73
N LEU A 350 13.78 -5.04 6.63
CA LEU A 350 12.81 -4.85 5.53
C LEU A 350 13.51 -4.69 4.19
N LEU A 351 14.53 -3.82 4.09
CA LEU A 351 15.28 -3.61 2.84
C LEU A 351 15.94 -4.90 2.37
N ARG A 352 16.53 -5.67 3.29
CA ARG A 352 17.10 -6.99 3.00
C ARG A 352 16.03 -7.94 2.49
N TYR A 353 14.91 -8.06 3.19
CA TYR A 353 13.80 -8.94 2.82
C TYR A 353 13.28 -8.64 1.41
N ASN A 354 12.94 -7.36 1.15
CA ASN A 354 12.42 -6.93 -0.15
C ASN A 354 13.46 -7.14 -1.27
N THR A 355 14.72 -6.79 -1.04
CA THR A 355 15.80 -6.98 -2.03
C THR A 355 15.96 -8.46 -2.38
N GLN A 356 16.01 -9.32 -1.36
CA GLN A 356 16.22 -10.74 -1.56
C GLN A 356 15.04 -11.40 -2.29
N ILE A 357 13.79 -11.11 -1.90
CA ILE A 357 12.60 -11.62 -2.61
C ILE A 357 12.59 -11.15 -4.07
N CYS A 358 12.83 -9.87 -4.32
CA CYS A 358 12.84 -9.34 -5.68
C CYS A 358 13.90 -10.03 -6.55
N LEU A 359 15.11 -10.25 -6.01
CA LEU A 359 16.19 -10.91 -6.74
C LEU A 359 15.92 -12.40 -6.97
N GLU A 360 15.33 -13.12 -6.01
CA GLU A 360 14.94 -14.52 -6.16
C GLU A 360 13.85 -14.69 -7.24
N ILE A 361 12.84 -13.81 -7.24
CA ILE A 361 11.79 -13.80 -8.28
C ILE A 361 12.38 -13.43 -9.64
N CYS A 362 13.25 -12.41 -9.71
CA CYS A 362 13.94 -12.03 -10.95
C CYS A 362 14.74 -13.20 -11.53
N ASP A 363 15.49 -13.94 -10.70
CA ASP A 363 16.27 -15.09 -11.15
C ASP A 363 15.36 -16.25 -11.62
N TYR A 364 14.24 -16.49 -10.94
CA TYR A 364 13.29 -17.52 -11.34
C TYR A 364 12.59 -17.19 -12.65
N MET A 365 12.05 -15.97 -12.77
CA MET A 365 11.28 -15.49 -13.93
C MET A 365 12.17 -15.00 -15.08
N LYS A 366 13.49 -14.93 -14.88
CA LYS A 366 14.48 -14.41 -15.85
C LYS A 366 14.22 -12.97 -16.32
N ILE A 367 13.72 -12.14 -15.41
CA ILE A 367 13.47 -10.70 -15.64
C ILE A 367 14.51 -9.82 -14.96
N LYS A 368 14.58 -8.55 -15.35
CA LYS A 368 15.42 -7.53 -14.69
C LYS A 368 14.53 -6.58 -13.91
N LEU A 369 14.88 -6.32 -12.66
CA LEU A 369 14.04 -5.55 -11.73
C LEU A 369 13.74 -4.12 -12.22
N PHE A 370 14.77 -3.40 -12.72
CA PHE A 370 14.67 -1.98 -13.08
C PHE A 370 15.03 -1.69 -14.55
N ARG A 371 14.95 -2.69 -15.44
CA ARG A 371 15.30 -2.51 -16.84
C ARG A 371 14.43 -3.35 -17.76
N ILE A 372 13.98 -2.76 -18.86
CA ILE A 372 13.35 -3.49 -19.96
C ILE A 372 14.44 -3.88 -20.99
N PRO A 373 14.63 -5.17 -21.31
CA PRO A 373 15.58 -5.59 -22.33
C PRO A 373 15.18 -5.08 -23.74
N LEU A 374 16.16 -4.61 -24.51
CA LEU A 374 15.94 -4.06 -25.87
C LEU A 374 15.32 -5.06 -26.87
N GLY A 375 15.41 -6.37 -26.60
CA GLY A 375 14.85 -7.42 -27.46
C GLY A 375 13.33 -7.57 -27.35
N ASP A 376 12.72 -7.23 -26.21
CA ASP A 376 11.30 -7.48 -25.94
C ASP A 376 10.37 -6.48 -26.65
N HIS A 377 10.89 -5.33 -27.10
CA HIS A 377 10.11 -4.36 -27.87
C HIS A 377 9.71 -4.87 -29.26
N ARG A 378 10.53 -5.70 -29.91
CA ARG A 378 10.21 -6.22 -31.26
C ARG A 378 9.17 -7.34 -31.20
N THR A 379 9.23 -8.19 -30.19
CA THR A 379 8.32 -9.34 -30.06
C THR A 379 6.91 -8.92 -29.61
N SER A 380 6.81 -7.95 -28.70
CA SER A 380 5.52 -7.42 -28.19
C SER A 380 4.76 -6.55 -29.19
N LEU A 381 5.46 -5.76 -30.02
CA LEU A 381 4.82 -5.02 -31.12
C LEU A 381 4.22 -5.96 -32.17
N VAL A 382 4.89 -7.09 -32.47
CA VAL A 382 4.39 -8.08 -33.43
C VAL A 382 3.18 -8.84 -32.86
N SER A 383 3.20 -9.23 -31.58
CA SER A 383 2.05 -9.92 -30.96
C SER A 383 0.82 -9.02 -30.82
N ASN A 384 0.99 -7.76 -30.38
CA ASN A 384 -0.12 -6.83 -30.23
C ASN A 384 -0.74 -6.41 -31.57
N THR A 385 0.07 -6.35 -32.64
CA THR A 385 -0.43 -6.09 -34.00
C THR A 385 -1.16 -7.32 -34.54
N ALA A 386 -0.66 -8.52 -34.27
CA ALA A 386 -1.35 -9.77 -34.62
C ALA A 386 -2.69 -9.91 -33.89
N GLU A 387 -2.76 -9.64 -32.58
CA GLU A 387 -4.02 -9.67 -31.82
C GLU A 387 -5.02 -8.61 -32.26
N LYS A 388 -4.58 -7.38 -32.55
CA LYS A 388 -5.45 -6.34 -33.13
C LYS A 388 -5.97 -6.73 -34.51
N ASN A 389 -5.14 -7.34 -35.35
CA ASN A 389 -5.55 -7.79 -36.68
C ASN A 389 -6.52 -8.97 -36.61
N VAL A 390 -6.32 -9.91 -35.69
CA VAL A 390 -7.26 -11.02 -35.45
C VAL A 390 -8.60 -10.50 -34.94
N ARG A 391 -8.61 -9.50 -34.03
CA ARG A 391 -9.85 -8.88 -33.55
C ARG A 391 -10.61 -8.12 -34.66
N ALA A 392 -9.88 -7.40 -35.51
CA ALA A 392 -10.46 -6.70 -36.66
C ALA A 392 -10.98 -7.66 -37.75
N MET A 393 -10.40 -8.85 -37.90
CA MET A 393 -10.89 -9.89 -38.80
C MET A 393 -12.15 -10.60 -38.28
N VAL A 394 -12.30 -10.74 -36.95
CA VAL A 394 -13.50 -11.31 -36.32
C VAL A 394 -14.68 -10.33 -36.33
N GLU A 395 -14.42 -9.03 -36.34
CA GLU A 395 -15.47 -7.98 -36.46
C GLU A 395 -15.94 -7.70 -37.90
N GLN A 396 -15.42 -8.43 -38.91
CA GLN A 396 -15.77 -8.26 -40.33
C GLN A 396 -16.59 -9.40 -40.96
N GLU A 397 -17.02 -10.41 -40.20
CA GLU A 397 -18.01 -11.36 -40.71
C GLU A 397 -19.40 -10.71 -40.74
N PRO A 398 -20.04 -10.55 -41.92
CA PRO A 398 -21.40 -10.05 -41.98
C PRO A 398 -22.37 -11.13 -41.49
N LEU A 399 -23.15 -10.78 -40.48
CA LEU A 399 -24.37 -11.50 -40.09
C LEU A 399 -25.26 -11.65 -41.33
N LEU A 400 -25.44 -12.89 -41.79
CA LEU A 400 -26.46 -13.24 -42.75
C LEU A 400 -27.81 -13.23 -42.01
N ASP A 401 -28.67 -12.29 -42.40
CA ASP A 401 -30.07 -12.23 -41.99
C ASP A 401 -30.81 -13.48 -42.48
N GLU A 402 -31.40 -14.25 -41.55
CA GLU A 402 -32.45 -15.22 -41.88
C GLU A 402 -33.81 -14.52 -41.82
N ASP A 403 -34.38 -14.31 -43.01
CA ASP A 403 -35.69 -13.73 -43.21
C ASP A 403 -36.84 -14.65 -42.77
N TYR A 404 -37.84 -14.01 -42.16
CA TYR A 404 -39.17 -14.51 -41.83
C TYR A 404 -39.91 -15.09 -43.04
N HIS A 405 -40.53 -16.26 -42.89
CA HIS A 405 -41.71 -16.63 -43.69
C HIS A 405 -42.84 -17.23 -42.83
N HIS A 406 -43.96 -16.51 -42.83
CA HIS A 406 -45.29 -16.96 -42.39
C HIS A 406 -45.85 -18.01 -43.37
N GLY A 407 -46.43 -19.09 -42.85
CA GLY A 407 -47.26 -20.02 -43.62
C GLY A 407 -48.06 -20.92 -42.70
N SER A 408 -49.35 -20.63 -42.56
CA SER A 408 -50.37 -21.47 -41.93
C SER A 408 -50.63 -22.73 -42.76
N ASP A 409 -50.76 -23.89 -42.11
CA ASP A 409 -51.89 -24.79 -42.37
C ASP A 409 -52.06 -25.87 -41.28
N THR A 410 -53.33 -26.05 -40.94
CA THR A 410 -54.02 -27.04 -40.12
C THR A 410 -53.64 -28.52 -40.35
N THR A 411 -53.57 -29.35 -39.29
CA THR A 411 -54.55 -30.43 -38.94
C THR A 411 -53.97 -31.55 -38.03
N LEU A 412 -54.80 -31.91 -37.03
CA LEU A 412 -55.12 -33.25 -36.46
C LEU A 412 -54.07 -34.17 -35.79
N ASP A 413 -54.34 -34.43 -34.50
CA ASP A 413 -54.40 -35.70 -33.76
C ASP A 413 -53.53 -36.90 -34.20
N LEU A 414 -52.58 -37.28 -33.34
CA LEU A 414 -52.53 -38.56 -32.60
C LEU A 414 -51.38 -38.60 -31.59
#